data_AF-A0A359MSX0-F1
#
_entry.id   AF-A0A359MSX0-F1
#
_cell.length_a   1.000
_cell.length_b   1.000
_cell.length_c   1.000
_cell.angle_alpha   90.00
_cell.angle_beta   90.00
_cell.angle_gamma   90.00
#
_symmetry.space_group_name_H-M   'P 1'
#
loop_
_entity.id
_entity.type
_entity.pdbx_description
1 polymer ?
#
loop_
_entity_poly.entity_id
_entity_poly.type
_entity_poly.pdbx_seq_one_letter_code
_entity_poly.pdbx_strand_id
1 'polypeptide(L)'
;MADNKMTPEQLHLVKRNNIFKGTMILALAGFITRAIGFFYKIFLSNTMGAELLGIYQLIFPVYGIAFTVYATGIQTSLSRLVAAELGKRNDKNIFRILRIGLLLSVSLAFIMSTLVYFGSDYIALRFLLEERSAKSLRIMAFVFPFCGITSCINGYYYGLKKTAIPASTQLLEQAVRVIAVYGIALWAGNGELSVTCELAVVGIVFGEIASCLYNVLSLFFPKSPDKFLVLEPDPNAKMSSKKQITKEILHVSVPLSANRLLINILHSIETVLIPTMLRRFGLTTSEALSTYGI
;
A
#
# COMPACT_ATOMS: atom_id res chain seq x y z
N MET A 1 -1.11 47.82 -5.87
CA MET A 1 -0.99 46.60 -5.02
C MET A 1 0.35 45.98 -5.33
N ALA A 2 1.32 46.09 -4.41
CA ALA A 2 2.68 45.60 -4.64
C ALA A 2 2.67 44.07 -4.75
N ASP A 3 3.18 43.58 -5.87
CA ASP A 3 3.46 42.18 -6.16
C ASP A 3 4.53 41.69 -5.16
N ASN A 4 4.09 41.17 -4.01
CA ASN A 4 4.96 40.64 -2.96
C ASN A 4 5.57 39.31 -3.41
N LYS A 5 6.47 39.37 -4.39
CA LYS A 5 7.25 38.23 -4.85
C LYS A 5 8.26 37.87 -3.76
N MET A 6 8.02 36.74 -3.09
CA MET A 6 8.93 36.16 -2.10
C MET A 6 10.36 36.07 -2.66
N THR A 7 11.35 36.48 -1.86
CA THR A 7 12.76 36.39 -2.23
C THR A 7 13.20 34.93 -2.36
N PRO A 8 14.28 34.62 -3.11
CA PRO A 8 14.79 33.25 -3.27
C PRO A 8 15.07 32.55 -1.93
N GLU A 9 15.56 33.28 -0.93
CA GLU A 9 15.82 32.78 0.41
C GLU A 9 14.54 32.43 1.18
N GLN A 10 13.52 33.31 1.10
CA GLN A 10 12.19 33.04 1.67
C GLN A 10 11.54 31.82 1.02
N LEU A 11 11.69 31.66 -0.30
CA LEU A 11 11.20 30.51 -1.04
C LEU A 11 11.88 29.21 -0.61
N HIS A 12 13.18 29.26 -0.30
CA HIS A 12 13.95 28.12 0.19
C HIS A 12 13.52 27.70 1.60
N LEU A 13 13.32 28.68 2.50
CA LEU A 13 12.85 28.44 3.88
C LEU A 13 11.43 27.83 3.92
N VAL A 14 10.51 28.35 3.10
CA VAL A 14 9.14 27.81 3.00
C VAL A 14 9.14 26.38 2.43
N LYS A 15 9.94 26.12 1.39
CA LYS A 15 10.10 24.76 0.84
C LYS A 15 10.66 23.77 1.87
N ARG A 16 11.68 24.18 2.65
CA ARG A 16 12.28 23.36 3.71
C ARG A 16 11.27 23.04 4.81
N ASN A 17 10.49 24.04 5.24
CA ASN A 17 9.47 23.87 6.27
C ASN A 17 8.36 22.89 5.83
N ASN A 18 7.93 22.94 4.56
CA ASN A 18 6.91 22.03 4.03
C ASN A 18 7.40 20.58 3.92
N ILE A 19 8.66 20.36 3.53
CA ILE A 19 9.24 19.01 3.53
C ILE A 19 9.29 18.47 4.97
N PHE A 20 9.76 19.28 5.92
CA PHE A 20 9.82 18.86 7.33
C PHE A 20 8.43 18.52 7.90
N LYS A 21 7.44 19.39 7.69
CA LYS A 21 6.04 19.14 8.09
C LYS A 21 5.48 17.88 7.43
N GLY A 22 5.71 17.72 6.13
CA GLY A 22 5.22 16.57 5.38
C GLY A 22 5.81 15.24 5.87
N THR A 23 7.12 15.23 6.17
CA THR A 23 7.82 14.10 6.77
C THR A 23 7.31 13.81 8.17
N MET A 24 7.11 14.82 9.02
CA MET A 24 6.59 14.66 10.38
C MET A 24 5.18 14.03 10.38
N ILE A 25 4.30 14.48 9.48
CA ILE A 25 2.95 13.94 9.32
C ILE A 25 3.02 12.45 8.94
N LEU A 26 3.84 12.09 7.96
CA LEU A 26 3.98 10.69 7.53
C LEU A 26 4.63 9.82 8.61
N ALA A 27 5.62 10.35 9.33
CA ALA A 27 6.28 9.63 10.42
C ALA A 27 5.29 9.32 11.56
N LEU A 28 4.50 10.31 11.98
CA LEU A 28 3.48 10.12 13.01
C LEU A 28 2.37 9.18 12.55
N ALA A 29 1.87 9.34 11.31
CA ALA A 29 0.86 8.43 10.76
C ALA A 29 1.40 6.99 10.65
N GLY A 30 2.66 6.81 10.25
CA GLY A 30 3.32 5.51 10.20
C GLY A 30 3.49 4.90 11.59
N PHE A 31 3.85 5.70 12.60
CA PHE A 31 3.92 5.25 13.99
C PHE A 31 2.56 4.81 14.52
N ILE A 32 1.51 5.62 14.33
CA ILE A 32 0.14 5.29 14.74
C ILE A 32 -0.34 4.03 14.02
N THR A 33 -0.08 3.90 12.73
CA THR A 33 -0.43 2.70 11.95
C THR A 33 0.24 1.44 12.51
N ARG A 34 1.53 1.53 12.89
CA ARG A 34 2.24 0.42 13.53
C ARG A 34 1.67 0.09 14.91
N ALA A 35 1.30 1.09 15.70
CA ALA A 35 0.65 0.89 16.99
C ALA A 35 -0.70 0.19 16.83
N ILE A 36 -1.56 0.66 15.92
CA ILE A 36 -2.85 0.01 15.61
C ILE A 36 -2.61 -1.43 15.15
N GLY A 37 -1.65 -1.67 14.26
CA GLY A 37 -1.29 -3.00 13.79
C GLY A 37 -0.82 -3.94 14.91
N PHE A 38 -0.06 -3.44 15.88
CA PHE A 38 0.38 -4.20 17.04
C PHE A 38 -0.80 -4.62 17.93
N PHE A 39 -1.66 -3.68 18.34
CA PHE A 39 -2.85 -4.01 19.13
C PHE A 39 -3.81 -4.92 18.37
N TYR A 40 -3.93 -4.74 17.06
CA TYR A 40 -4.73 -5.60 16.20
C TYR A 40 -4.19 -7.03 16.15
N LYS A 41 -2.86 -7.22 16.11
CA LYS A 41 -2.25 -8.55 16.22
C LYS A 41 -2.54 -9.22 17.56
N ILE A 42 -2.46 -8.48 18.67
CA ILE A 42 -2.83 -8.99 20.00
C ILE A 42 -4.30 -9.43 20.01
N PHE A 43 -5.19 -8.59 19.49
CA PHE A 43 -6.60 -8.89 19.34
C PHE A 43 -6.83 -10.18 18.52
N LEU A 44 -6.16 -10.34 17.38
CA LEU A 44 -6.25 -11.55 16.58
C LEU A 44 -5.72 -12.76 17.35
N SER A 45 -4.54 -12.67 17.96
CA SER A 45 -3.95 -13.76 18.76
C SER A 45 -4.91 -14.29 19.82
N ASN A 46 -5.60 -13.38 20.53
CA ASN A 46 -6.52 -13.74 21.60
C ASN A 46 -7.84 -14.36 21.09
N THR A 47 -8.24 -14.08 19.84
CA THR A 47 -9.55 -14.47 19.29
C THR A 47 -9.47 -15.68 18.38
N MET A 48 -8.42 -15.80 17.57
CA MET A 48 -8.19 -16.94 16.68
C MET A 48 -7.14 -17.94 17.20
N GLY A 49 -6.36 -17.55 18.21
CA GLY A 49 -5.24 -18.34 18.71
C GLY A 49 -3.94 -18.14 17.92
N ALA A 50 -2.81 -18.45 18.56
CA ALA A 50 -1.47 -18.24 18.01
C ALA A 50 -1.20 -19.05 16.72
N GLU A 51 -1.70 -20.28 16.63
CA GLU A 51 -1.54 -21.12 15.44
C GLU A 51 -2.15 -20.46 14.19
N LEU A 52 -3.43 -20.06 14.28
CA LEU A 52 -4.13 -19.41 13.18
C LEU A 52 -3.49 -18.04 12.86
N LEU A 53 -3.01 -17.32 13.87
CA LEU A 53 -2.24 -16.10 13.64
C LEU A 53 -0.95 -16.36 12.86
N GLY A 54 -0.26 -17.49 13.11
CA GLY A 54 0.88 -17.95 12.32
C GLY A 54 0.52 -18.20 10.85
N ILE A 55 -0.61 -18.90 10.60
CA ILE A 55 -1.11 -19.15 9.23
C ILE A 55 -1.47 -17.85 8.53
N TYR A 56 -2.15 -16.94 9.22
CA TYR A 56 -2.47 -15.60 8.72
C TYR A 56 -1.20 -14.82 8.34
N GLN A 57 -0.11 -14.97 9.10
CA GLN A 57 1.15 -14.28 8.79
C GLN A 57 1.86 -14.82 7.53
N LEU A 58 1.69 -16.10 7.21
CA LEU A 58 2.33 -16.74 6.06
C LEU A 58 1.90 -16.19 4.69
N ILE A 59 0.73 -15.54 4.58
CA ILE A 59 0.26 -15.01 3.30
C ILE A 59 0.92 -13.68 2.89
N PHE A 60 1.49 -12.94 3.85
CA PHE A 60 2.07 -11.61 3.60
C PHE A 60 3.32 -11.60 2.69
N PRO A 61 4.21 -12.60 2.73
CA PRO A 61 5.22 -12.83 1.70
C PRO A 61 4.69 -12.72 0.26
N VAL A 62 3.60 -13.43 -0.04
CA VAL A 62 2.99 -13.47 -1.38
C VAL A 62 2.40 -12.10 -1.72
N TYR A 63 1.70 -11.48 -0.77
CA TYR A 63 1.20 -10.11 -0.91
C TYR A 63 2.34 -9.11 -1.20
N GLY A 64 3.44 -9.16 -0.45
CA GLY A 64 4.57 -8.24 -0.59
C GLY A 64 5.27 -8.36 -1.94
N ILE A 65 5.46 -9.59 -2.43
CA ILE A 65 5.98 -9.85 -3.78
C ILE A 65 5.04 -9.26 -4.83
N ALA A 66 3.74 -9.57 -4.76
CA ALA A 66 2.76 -9.06 -5.72
C ALA A 66 2.70 -7.52 -5.72
N PHE A 67 2.57 -6.91 -4.55
CA PHE A 67 2.52 -5.46 -4.37
C PHE A 67 3.78 -4.76 -4.89
N THR A 68 4.93 -5.41 -4.84
CA THR A 68 6.18 -4.87 -5.41
C THR A 68 6.16 -4.79 -6.92
N VAL A 69 5.57 -5.81 -7.56
CA VAL A 69 5.47 -5.90 -9.01
C VAL A 69 4.54 -4.81 -9.56
N TYR A 70 3.34 -4.64 -9.00
CA TYR A 70 2.35 -3.72 -9.57
C TYR A 70 2.37 -2.30 -8.99
N ALA A 71 2.70 -2.10 -7.71
CA ALA A 71 2.51 -0.80 -7.07
C ALA A 71 3.82 -0.07 -6.76
N THR A 72 4.79 -0.75 -6.17
CA THR A 72 5.82 -0.06 -5.39
C THR A 72 6.77 0.82 -6.21
N GLY A 73 7.31 0.29 -7.32
CA GLY A 73 8.15 1.07 -8.22
C GLY A 73 7.37 2.15 -8.94
N ILE A 74 6.11 1.87 -9.31
CA ILE A 74 5.22 2.81 -10.01
C ILE A 74 4.89 4.00 -9.09
N GLN A 75 4.50 3.77 -7.84
CA GLN A 75 4.24 4.82 -6.86
C GLN A 75 5.42 5.78 -6.70
N THR A 76 6.63 5.23 -6.55
CA THR A 76 7.85 6.04 -6.40
C THR A 76 8.15 6.83 -7.68
N SER A 77 7.96 6.20 -8.83
CA SER A 77 8.11 6.84 -10.14
C SER A 77 7.13 8.00 -10.34
N LEU A 78 5.86 7.80 -10.00
CA LEU A 78 4.83 8.84 -10.05
C LEU A 78 5.17 10.00 -9.13
N SER A 79 5.58 9.74 -7.88
CA SER A 79 6.00 10.80 -6.95
C SER A 79 7.11 11.66 -7.53
N ARG A 80 8.08 11.03 -8.19
CA ARG A 80 9.22 11.74 -8.78
C ARG A 80 8.83 12.54 -10.03
N LEU A 81 8.10 11.93 -10.95
CA LEU A 81 7.70 12.57 -12.21
C LEU A 81 6.68 13.69 -12.00
N VAL A 82 5.70 13.49 -11.09
CA VAL A 82 4.75 14.55 -10.71
C VAL A 82 5.48 15.71 -10.05
N ALA A 83 6.42 15.47 -9.14
CA ALA A 83 7.22 16.54 -8.54
C ALA A 83 8.05 17.32 -9.59
N ALA A 84 8.58 16.63 -10.60
CA ALA A 84 9.34 17.25 -11.69
C ALA A 84 8.45 18.14 -12.57
N GLU A 85 7.28 17.66 -12.99
CA GLU A 85 6.35 18.44 -13.81
C GLU A 85 5.67 19.57 -13.01
N LEU A 86 5.46 19.40 -11.71
CA LEU A 86 5.01 20.47 -10.81
C LEU A 86 6.04 21.62 -10.76
N GLY A 87 7.34 21.30 -10.72
CA GLY A 87 8.40 22.30 -10.82
C GLY A 87 8.40 23.08 -12.14
N LYS A 88 7.93 22.45 -13.23
CA LYS A 88 7.77 23.05 -14.55
C LYS A 88 6.40 23.71 -14.78
N ARG A 89 5.49 23.68 -13.80
CA ARG A 89 4.10 24.18 -13.92
C ARG A 89 3.30 23.55 -15.07
N ASN A 90 3.57 22.27 -15.37
CA ASN A 90 2.92 21.54 -16.45
C ASN A 90 1.82 20.59 -15.93
N ASP A 91 0.69 21.17 -15.54
CA ASP A 91 -0.43 20.42 -14.95
C ASP A 91 -1.04 19.38 -15.91
N LYS A 92 -0.96 19.64 -17.22
CA LYS A 92 -1.42 18.70 -18.25
C LYS A 92 -0.68 17.38 -18.18
N ASN A 93 0.65 17.42 -17.99
CA ASN A 93 1.46 16.23 -17.85
C ASN A 93 1.25 15.54 -16.49
N ILE A 94 1.05 16.30 -15.41
CA ILE A 94 0.81 15.76 -14.07
C ILE A 94 -0.38 14.77 -14.06
N PHE A 95 -1.54 15.17 -14.58
CA PHE A 95 -2.70 14.28 -14.65
C PHE A 95 -2.50 13.12 -15.64
N ARG A 96 -1.77 13.35 -16.72
CA ARG A 96 -1.45 12.30 -17.69
C ARG A 96 -0.54 11.22 -17.10
N ILE A 97 0.46 11.62 -16.31
CA ILE A 97 1.34 10.73 -15.55
C ILE A 97 0.52 9.85 -14.61
N LEU A 98 -0.41 10.43 -13.84
CA LEU A 98 -1.31 9.67 -12.97
C LEU A 98 -2.16 8.65 -13.76
N ARG A 99 -2.79 9.07 -14.87
CA ARG A 99 -3.63 8.17 -15.69
C ARG A 99 -2.85 6.99 -16.27
N ILE A 100 -1.63 7.24 -16.77
CA ILE A 100 -0.76 6.19 -17.31
C ILE A 100 -0.28 5.26 -16.19
N GLY A 101 0.12 5.82 -15.04
CA GLY A 101 0.50 5.04 -13.87
C GLY A 101 -0.62 4.15 -13.35
N LEU A 102 -1.85 4.68 -13.25
CA LEU A 102 -3.04 3.92 -12.88
C LEU A 102 -3.29 2.77 -13.86
N LEU A 103 -3.25 3.04 -15.17
CA LEU A 103 -3.43 2.00 -16.18
C LEU A 103 -2.39 0.88 -16.02
N LEU A 104 -1.10 1.23 -15.91
CA LEU A 104 -0.03 0.24 -15.74
C LEU A 104 -0.21 -0.57 -14.45
N SER A 105 -0.35 0.12 -13.31
CA SER A 105 -0.46 -0.49 -11.99
C SER A 105 -1.69 -1.40 -11.88
N VAL A 106 -2.86 -0.91 -12.30
CA VAL A 106 -4.10 -1.68 -12.21
C VAL A 106 -4.09 -2.87 -13.17
N SER A 107 -3.58 -2.73 -14.40
CA SER A 107 -3.42 -3.86 -15.31
C SER A 107 -2.50 -4.94 -14.73
N LEU A 108 -1.35 -4.56 -14.17
CA LEU A 108 -0.45 -5.48 -13.48
C LEU A 108 -1.09 -6.10 -12.23
N ALA A 109 -1.85 -5.31 -11.46
CA ALA A 109 -2.55 -5.78 -10.27
C ALA A 109 -3.63 -6.81 -10.60
N PHE A 110 -4.38 -6.63 -11.69
CA PHE A 110 -5.32 -7.63 -12.19
C PHE A 110 -4.60 -8.92 -12.60
N ILE A 111 -3.49 -8.83 -13.33
CA ILE A 111 -2.67 -10.00 -13.68
C ILE A 111 -2.22 -10.74 -12.42
N MET A 112 -1.64 -10.02 -11.45
CA MET A 112 -1.18 -10.63 -10.19
C MET A 112 -2.35 -11.21 -9.38
N SER A 113 -3.50 -10.55 -9.39
CA SER A 113 -4.71 -11.02 -8.72
C SER A 113 -5.17 -12.35 -9.32
N THR A 114 -5.27 -12.44 -10.64
CA THR A 114 -5.61 -13.68 -11.36
C THR A 114 -4.60 -14.79 -11.07
N LEU A 115 -3.30 -14.49 -11.13
CA LEU A 115 -2.25 -15.48 -10.86
C LEU A 115 -2.31 -16.03 -9.43
N VAL A 116 -2.50 -15.15 -8.43
CA VAL A 116 -2.60 -15.58 -7.02
C VAL A 116 -3.92 -16.29 -6.74
N TYR A 117 -5.03 -15.85 -7.34
CA TYR A 117 -6.34 -16.45 -7.13
C TYR A 117 -6.38 -17.90 -7.65
N PHE A 118 -5.98 -18.13 -8.90
CA PHE A 118 -5.97 -19.48 -9.48
C PHE A 118 -4.77 -20.32 -9.01
N GLY A 119 -3.66 -19.68 -8.66
CA GLY A 119 -2.47 -20.35 -8.13
C GLY A 119 -2.49 -20.60 -6.63
N SER A 120 -3.56 -20.22 -5.91
CA SER A 120 -3.57 -20.17 -4.45
C SER A 120 -3.23 -21.50 -3.78
N ASP A 121 -3.77 -22.62 -4.29
CA ASP A 121 -3.50 -23.95 -3.71
C ASP A 121 -2.05 -24.37 -3.93
N TYR A 122 -1.52 -24.11 -5.13
CA TYR A 122 -0.13 -24.39 -5.45
C TYR A 122 0.83 -23.56 -4.60
N ILE A 123 0.54 -22.26 -4.43
CA ILE A 123 1.33 -21.36 -3.60
C ILE A 123 1.26 -21.81 -2.13
N ALA A 124 0.07 -22.09 -1.60
CA ALA A 124 -0.11 -22.55 -0.23
C ALA A 124 0.67 -23.85 0.05
N LEU A 125 0.56 -24.84 -0.86
CA LEU A 125 1.16 -26.15 -0.68
C LEU A 125 2.69 -26.14 -0.90
N ARG A 126 3.17 -25.46 -1.94
CA ARG A 126 4.58 -25.58 -2.40
C ARG A 126 5.47 -24.43 -1.97
N PHE A 127 4.90 -23.23 -1.84
CA PHE A 127 5.66 -22.05 -1.45
C PHE A 127 5.53 -21.78 0.05
N LEU A 128 4.32 -21.81 0.61
CA LEU A 128 4.10 -21.54 2.03
C LEU A 128 4.16 -22.77 2.93
N LEU A 129 4.13 -23.98 2.34
CA LEU A 129 4.14 -25.26 3.05
C LEU A 129 3.00 -25.39 4.10
N GLU A 130 1.86 -24.75 3.81
CA GLU A 130 0.69 -24.72 4.67
C GLU A 130 -0.59 -24.58 3.83
N GLU A 131 -1.25 -25.70 3.55
CA GLU A 131 -2.44 -25.77 2.69
C GLU A 131 -3.62 -24.93 3.19
N ARG A 132 -3.77 -24.78 4.52
CA ARG A 132 -4.83 -23.97 5.14
C ARG A 132 -4.78 -22.50 4.72
N SER A 133 -3.63 -22.01 4.26
CA SER A 133 -3.48 -20.62 3.77
C SER A 133 -4.12 -20.35 2.41
N ALA A 134 -4.51 -21.39 1.65
CA ALA A 134 -5.01 -21.25 0.29
C ALA A 134 -6.26 -20.36 0.18
N LYS A 135 -7.23 -20.53 1.09
CA LYS A 135 -8.46 -19.71 1.11
C LYS A 135 -8.17 -18.24 1.38
N SER A 136 -7.30 -17.96 2.36
CA SER A 136 -6.84 -16.61 2.67
C SER A 136 -6.12 -15.96 1.48
N LEU A 137 -5.29 -16.71 0.73
CA LEU A 137 -4.66 -16.21 -0.49
C LEU A 137 -5.68 -15.84 -1.59
N ARG A 138 -6.71 -16.66 -1.80
CA ARG A 138 -7.78 -16.34 -2.77
C ARG A 138 -8.49 -15.04 -2.42
N ILE A 139 -8.79 -14.82 -1.14
CA ILE A 139 -9.44 -13.58 -0.68
C ILE A 139 -8.47 -12.40 -0.85
N MET A 140 -7.20 -12.57 -0.47
CA MET A 140 -6.15 -11.55 -0.58
C MET A 140 -5.97 -11.08 -2.04
N ALA A 141 -6.13 -11.96 -3.02
CA ALA A 141 -6.02 -11.60 -4.44
C ALA A 141 -6.97 -10.46 -4.85
N PHE A 142 -8.16 -10.35 -4.23
CA PHE A 142 -9.12 -9.28 -4.54
C PHE A 142 -8.65 -7.89 -4.07
N VAL A 143 -7.70 -7.82 -3.14
CA VAL A 143 -7.15 -6.56 -2.62
C VAL A 143 -6.33 -5.82 -3.68
N PHE A 144 -5.66 -6.56 -4.59
CA PHE A 144 -4.58 -6.01 -5.40
C PHE A 144 -4.96 -4.83 -6.30
N PRO A 145 -6.08 -4.86 -7.06
CA PRO A 145 -6.47 -3.74 -7.90
C PRO A 145 -6.68 -2.45 -7.10
N PHE A 146 -7.29 -2.55 -5.91
CA PHE A 146 -7.52 -1.42 -5.02
C PHE A 146 -6.21 -0.86 -4.48
N CYS A 147 -5.30 -1.72 -4.02
CA CYS A 147 -3.93 -1.32 -3.66
C CYS A 147 -3.20 -0.62 -4.80
N GLY A 148 -3.38 -1.09 -6.05
CA GLY A 148 -2.77 -0.49 -7.22
C GLY A 148 -3.24 0.94 -7.47
N ILE A 149 -4.54 1.19 -7.27
CA ILE A 149 -5.16 2.52 -7.34
C ILE A 149 -4.64 3.41 -6.20
N THR A 150 -4.80 2.95 -4.96
CA THR A 150 -4.35 3.65 -3.74
C THR A 150 -2.89 4.06 -3.83
N SER A 151 -2.01 3.16 -4.27
CA SER A 151 -0.58 3.41 -4.39
C SER A 151 -0.26 4.47 -5.45
N CYS A 152 -0.95 4.46 -6.59
CA CYS A 152 -0.75 5.47 -7.63
C CYS A 152 -1.19 6.86 -7.18
N ILE A 153 -2.36 6.93 -6.53
CA ILE A 153 -2.91 8.19 -6.01
C ILE A 153 -2.02 8.74 -4.89
N ASN A 154 -1.55 7.87 -4.00
CA ASN A 154 -0.57 8.27 -2.98
C ASN A 154 0.73 8.77 -3.60
N GLY A 155 1.25 8.10 -4.63
CA GLY A 155 2.42 8.55 -5.41
C GLY A 155 2.23 9.94 -6.01
N TYR A 156 1.04 10.20 -6.58
CA TYR A 156 0.66 11.52 -7.07
C TYR A 156 0.67 12.58 -5.97
N TYR A 157 0.05 12.32 -4.81
CA TYR A 157 0.04 13.28 -3.71
C TYR A 157 1.40 13.49 -3.04
N TYR A 158 2.26 12.46 -3.01
CA TYR A 158 3.66 12.63 -2.61
C TYR A 158 4.39 13.59 -3.56
N GLY A 159 4.19 13.46 -4.87
CA GLY A 159 4.74 14.40 -5.86
C GLY A 159 4.22 15.83 -5.70
N LEU A 160 2.96 16.00 -5.31
CA LEU A 160 2.34 17.29 -4.99
C LEU A 160 2.71 17.86 -3.62
N LYS A 161 3.51 17.14 -2.81
CA LYS A 161 3.83 17.49 -1.42
C LYS A 161 2.61 17.59 -0.50
N LYS A 162 1.49 16.96 -0.87
CA LYS A 162 0.26 16.87 -0.07
C LYS A 162 0.22 15.57 0.73
N THR A 163 1.22 15.39 1.60
CA THR A 163 1.40 14.12 2.34
C THR A 163 0.31 13.81 3.37
N ALA A 164 -0.50 14.80 3.73
CA ALA A 164 -1.65 14.60 4.62
C ALA A 164 -2.71 13.64 4.05
N ILE A 165 -2.87 13.58 2.71
CA ILE A 165 -3.86 12.70 2.07
C ILE A 165 -3.41 11.22 2.12
N PRO A 166 -2.16 10.87 1.74
CA PRO A 166 -1.65 9.52 1.98
C PRO A 166 -1.67 9.10 3.45
N ALA A 167 -1.34 10.03 4.37
CA ALA A 167 -1.36 9.75 5.80
C ALA A 167 -2.78 9.42 6.32
N SER A 168 -3.79 10.20 5.93
CA SER A 168 -5.18 9.92 6.31
C SER A 168 -5.71 8.66 5.64
N THR A 169 -5.33 8.38 4.39
CA THR A 169 -5.68 7.15 3.68
C THR A 169 -5.18 5.92 4.44
N GLN A 170 -3.92 5.95 4.88
CA GLN A 170 -3.32 4.86 5.65
C GLN A 170 -4.05 4.65 6.99
N LEU A 171 -4.34 5.72 7.73
CA LEU A 171 -5.07 5.61 8.99
C LEU A 171 -6.51 5.11 8.79
N LEU A 172 -7.18 5.54 7.71
CA LEU A 172 -8.52 5.09 7.37
C LEU A 172 -8.56 3.60 7.05
N GLU A 173 -7.62 3.11 6.23
CA GLU A 173 -7.46 1.69 5.92
C GLU A 173 -7.37 0.86 7.20
N GLN A 174 -6.53 1.30 8.14
CA GLN A 174 -6.33 0.64 9.43
C GLN A 174 -7.57 0.63 10.30
N ALA A 175 -8.23 1.78 10.43
CA ALA A 175 -9.44 1.91 11.23
C ALA A 175 -10.57 1.03 10.66
N VAL A 176 -10.82 1.12 9.35
CA VAL A 176 -11.86 0.34 8.68
C VAL A 176 -11.57 -1.15 8.76
N ARG A 177 -10.31 -1.58 8.59
CA ARG A 177 -9.92 -2.98 8.74
C ARG A 177 -10.26 -3.52 10.12
N VAL A 178 -9.88 -2.80 11.18
CA VAL A 178 -10.15 -3.23 12.57
C VAL A 178 -11.64 -3.27 12.85
N ILE A 179 -12.37 -2.21 12.46
CA ILE A 179 -13.83 -2.11 12.66
C ILE A 179 -14.56 -3.20 11.89
N ALA A 180 -14.17 -3.47 10.64
CA ALA A 180 -14.79 -4.50 9.81
C ALA A 180 -14.61 -5.88 10.42
N VAL A 181 -13.40 -6.23 10.86
CA VAL A 181 -13.16 -7.55 11.47
C VAL A 181 -13.92 -7.71 12.77
N TYR A 182 -13.89 -6.69 13.63
CA TYR A 182 -14.63 -6.72 14.89
C TYR A 182 -16.15 -6.83 14.66
N GLY A 183 -16.69 -6.02 13.76
CA GLY A 183 -18.13 -6.01 13.44
C GLY A 183 -18.62 -7.31 12.81
N ILE A 184 -17.87 -7.87 11.85
CA ILE A 184 -18.25 -9.13 11.20
C ILE A 184 -18.10 -10.30 12.18
N ALA A 185 -17.06 -10.32 13.02
CA ALA A 185 -16.88 -11.37 14.02
C ALA A 185 -18.05 -11.43 15.01
N LEU A 186 -18.50 -10.27 15.52
CA LEU A 186 -19.67 -10.19 16.40
C LEU A 186 -20.96 -10.69 15.74
N TRP A 187 -21.18 -10.29 14.48
CA TRP A 187 -22.39 -10.65 13.74
C TRP A 187 -22.42 -12.14 13.38
N ALA A 188 -21.30 -12.68 12.89
CA ALA A 188 -21.21 -14.07 12.44
C ALA A 188 -21.14 -15.08 13.60
N GLY A 189 -20.59 -14.67 14.75
CA GLY A 189 -20.41 -15.54 15.91
C GLY A 189 -21.60 -15.61 16.86
N ASN A 190 -22.78 -15.07 16.51
CA ASN A 190 -23.95 -15.01 17.39
C ASN A 190 -23.63 -14.41 18.79
N GLY A 191 -22.68 -13.48 18.88
CA GLY A 191 -22.21 -12.88 20.13
C GLY A 191 -20.87 -13.42 20.66
N GLU A 192 -20.36 -14.54 20.14
CA GLU A 192 -19.01 -15.04 20.45
C GLU A 192 -17.98 -14.49 19.45
N LEU A 193 -16.85 -13.99 19.96
CA LEU A 193 -15.80 -13.41 19.12
C LEU A 193 -14.89 -14.50 18.52
N SER A 194 -15.36 -15.17 17.48
CA SER A 194 -14.55 -16.13 16.70
C SER A 194 -14.06 -15.48 15.41
N VAL A 195 -12.75 -15.35 15.25
CA VAL A 195 -12.13 -14.80 14.06
C VAL A 195 -11.37 -15.90 13.33
N THR A 196 -11.61 -16.06 12.02
CA THR A 196 -10.81 -16.96 11.18
C THR A 196 -9.75 -16.18 10.39
N CYS A 197 -8.79 -16.90 9.80
CA CYS A 197 -7.80 -16.30 8.91
C CYS A 197 -8.46 -15.58 7.73
N GLU A 198 -9.48 -16.21 7.12
CA GLU A 198 -10.25 -15.64 6.01
C GLU A 198 -10.95 -14.36 6.44
N LEU A 199 -11.56 -14.35 7.62
CA LEU A 199 -12.26 -13.17 8.13
C LEU A 199 -11.31 -11.99 8.34
N ALA A 200 -10.12 -12.25 8.90
CA ALA A 200 -9.09 -11.23 9.07
C ALA A 200 -8.67 -10.63 7.71
N VAL A 201 -8.53 -11.46 6.68
CA VAL A 201 -8.19 -11.02 5.31
C VAL A 201 -9.34 -10.26 4.66
N VAL A 202 -10.59 -10.65 4.87
CA VAL A 202 -11.77 -9.87 4.43
C VAL A 202 -11.73 -8.47 5.03
N GLY A 203 -11.30 -8.34 6.29
CA GLY A 203 -11.02 -7.04 6.91
C GLY A 203 -10.03 -6.17 6.13
N ILE A 204 -8.95 -6.76 5.63
CA ILE A 204 -7.97 -6.07 4.77
C ILE A 204 -8.64 -5.59 3.48
N VAL A 205 -9.46 -6.43 2.85
CA VAL A 205 -10.23 -6.06 1.64
C VAL A 205 -11.11 -4.84 1.90
N PHE A 206 -11.89 -4.84 2.98
CA PHE A 206 -12.74 -3.68 3.33
C PHE A 206 -11.93 -2.42 3.63
N GLY A 207 -10.83 -2.56 4.38
CA GLY A 207 -9.90 -1.45 4.64
C GLY A 207 -9.37 -0.82 3.36
N GLU A 208 -8.94 -1.66 2.41
CA GLU A 208 -8.39 -1.21 1.14
C GLU A 208 -9.45 -0.61 0.20
N ILE A 209 -10.66 -1.17 0.17
CA ILE A 209 -11.77 -0.59 -0.60
C ILE A 209 -12.11 0.82 -0.07
N ALA A 210 -12.19 0.97 1.26
CA ALA A 210 -12.49 2.26 1.87
C ALA A 210 -11.36 3.29 1.64
N SER A 211 -10.11 2.86 1.76
CA SER A 211 -8.94 3.71 1.50
C SER A 211 -8.87 4.12 0.02
N CYS A 212 -9.14 3.19 -0.90
CA CYS A 212 -9.23 3.45 -2.33
C CYS A 212 -10.35 4.44 -2.66
N LEU A 213 -11.55 4.25 -2.09
CA LEU A 213 -12.67 5.17 -2.29
C LEU A 213 -12.33 6.58 -1.79
N TYR A 214 -11.74 6.69 -0.60
CA TYR A 214 -11.27 7.97 -0.07
C TYR A 214 -10.26 8.65 -0.99
N ASN A 215 -9.29 7.88 -1.50
CA ASN A 215 -8.28 8.39 -2.42
C ASN A 215 -8.89 8.87 -3.74
N VAL A 216 -9.82 8.12 -4.31
CA VAL A 216 -10.54 8.51 -5.54
C VAL A 216 -11.36 9.78 -5.29
N LEU A 217 -12.09 9.87 -4.17
CA LEU A 217 -12.84 11.07 -3.79
C LEU A 217 -11.92 12.29 -3.60
N SER A 218 -10.73 12.09 -3.04
CA SER A 218 -9.76 13.18 -2.85
C SER A 218 -9.27 13.79 -4.18
N LEU A 219 -9.31 13.04 -5.28
CA LEU A 219 -9.00 13.54 -6.63
C LEU A 219 -10.13 14.42 -7.18
N PHE A 220 -11.39 14.07 -6.91
CA PHE A 220 -12.57 14.81 -7.40
C PHE A 220 -12.91 16.03 -6.55
N PHE A 221 -12.63 15.98 -5.25
CA PHE A 221 -12.83 17.07 -4.31
C PHE A 221 -11.47 17.57 -3.82
N PRO A 222 -10.68 18.25 -4.69
CA PRO A 222 -9.41 18.79 -4.26
C PRO A 222 -9.66 19.78 -3.13
N LYS A 223 -9.21 19.42 -1.91
CA LYS A 223 -9.14 20.39 -0.82
C LYS A 223 -8.36 21.58 -1.36
N SER A 224 -8.98 22.76 -1.20
CA SER A 224 -8.57 24.06 -1.74
C SER A 224 -7.04 24.19 -1.73
N PRO A 225 -6.41 24.69 -2.81
CA PRO A 225 -4.97 24.82 -2.83
C PRO A 225 -4.52 25.60 -1.61
N ASP A 226 -3.60 25.03 -0.82
CA ASP A 226 -2.80 25.85 0.08
C ASP A 226 -2.24 26.98 -0.78
N LYS A 227 -2.69 28.21 -0.49
CA LYS A 227 -2.54 29.43 -1.31
C LYS A 227 -1.10 29.80 -1.70
N PHE A 228 -0.10 29.02 -1.30
CA PHE A 228 1.25 29.51 -1.16
C PHE A 228 2.23 29.15 -2.27
N LEU A 229 1.87 28.30 -3.25
CA LEU A 229 2.78 27.96 -4.36
C LEU A 229 2.10 27.61 -5.69
N VAL A 230 0.82 27.93 -5.90
CA VAL A 230 0.20 27.80 -7.23
C VAL A 230 0.60 29.01 -8.06
N LEU A 231 1.82 28.96 -8.55
CA LEU A 231 2.20 29.76 -9.69
C LEU A 231 1.29 29.35 -10.86
N GLU A 232 0.76 30.31 -11.61
CA GLU A 232 -0.19 30.03 -12.68
C GLU A 232 0.38 28.97 -13.65
N PRO A 233 -0.46 28.02 -14.13
CA PRO A 233 -0.04 27.01 -15.08
C PRO A 233 0.61 27.66 -16.29
N ASP A 234 1.72 27.10 -16.78
CA ASP A 234 2.36 27.65 -17.98
C ASP A 234 1.42 27.43 -19.19
N PRO A 235 0.90 28.49 -19.83
CA PRO A 235 0.00 28.35 -20.98
C PRO A 235 0.68 27.67 -22.18
N ASN A 236 2.01 27.74 -22.27
CA ASN A 236 2.81 27.13 -23.34
C ASN A 236 3.29 25.71 -23.01
N ALA A 237 2.88 25.15 -21.88
CA ALA A 237 3.27 23.80 -21.47
C ALA A 237 2.87 22.77 -22.54
N LYS A 238 3.90 22.17 -23.16
CA LYS A 238 3.72 21.10 -24.15
C LYS A 238 3.37 19.79 -23.44
N MET A 239 2.42 19.09 -24.03
CA MET A 239 1.91 17.84 -23.51
C MET A 239 2.74 16.68 -24.05
N SER A 240 3.45 15.96 -23.18
CA SER A 240 4.31 14.86 -23.58
C SER A 240 3.50 13.69 -24.13
N SER A 241 4.07 12.95 -25.10
CA SER A 241 3.43 11.77 -25.67
C SER A 241 3.22 10.68 -24.61
N LYS A 242 2.13 9.91 -24.73
CA LYS A 242 1.85 8.77 -23.84
C LYS A 242 3.01 7.77 -23.81
N LYS A 243 3.64 7.52 -24.97
CA LYS A 243 4.80 6.62 -25.10
C LYS A 243 6.01 7.11 -24.30
N GLN A 244 6.26 8.42 -24.33
CA GLN A 244 7.36 9.04 -23.59
C GLN A 244 7.13 8.90 -22.08
N ILE A 245 5.95 9.29 -21.59
CA ILE A 245 5.63 9.19 -20.16
C ILE A 245 5.66 7.73 -19.68
N THR A 246 5.16 6.79 -20.48
CA THR A 246 5.23 5.35 -20.17
C THR A 246 6.68 4.89 -20.03
N LYS A 247 7.55 5.29 -20.97
CA LYS A 247 8.98 4.98 -20.92
C LYS A 247 9.64 5.57 -19.68
N GLU A 248 9.33 6.82 -19.34
CA GLU A 248 9.84 7.49 -18.14
C GLU A 248 9.37 6.79 -16.87
N ILE A 249 8.09 6.38 -16.79
CA ILE A 249 7.57 5.65 -15.64
C ILE A 249 8.34 4.33 -15.47
N LEU A 250 8.44 3.54 -16.53
CA LEU A 250 9.08 2.21 -16.52
C LEU A 250 10.58 2.27 -16.24
N HIS A 251 11.30 3.24 -16.83
CA HIS A 251 12.74 3.40 -16.61
C HIS A 251 13.08 3.63 -15.13
N VAL A 252 12.15 4.19 -14.37
CA VAL A 252 12.32 4.46 -12.94
C VAL A 252 11.74 3.34 -12.09
N SER A 253 10.56 2.84 -12.46
CA SER A 253 9.86 1.84 -11.65
C SER A 253 10.55 0.48 -11.71
N VAL A 254 11.06 0.06 -12.87
CA VAL A 254 11.69 -1.26 -13.04
C VAL A 254 12.90 -1.47 -12.11
N PRO A 255 13.93 -0.61 -12.09
CA PRO A 255 15.08 -0.81 -11.19
C PRO A 255 14.68 -0.72 -9.71
N LEU A 256 13.75 0.17 -9.36
CA LEU A 256 13.27 0.31 -7.98
C LEU A 256 12.46 -0.90 -7.51
N SER A 257 11.58 -1.42 -8.37
CA SER A 257 10.83 -2.65 -8.11
C SER A 257 11.76 -3.86 -8.04
N ALA A 258 12.76 -3.98 -8.91
CA ALA A 258 13.74 -5.07 -8.87
C ALA A 258 14.49 -5.11 -7.53
N ASN A 259 14.98 -3.96 -7.06
CA ASN A 259 15.66 -3.87 -5.77
C ASN A 259 14.75 -4.29 -4.60
N ARG A 260 13.51 -3.79 -4.58
CA ARG A 260 12.56 -4.15 -3.53
C ARG A 260 12.06 -5.60 -3.62
N LEU A 261 12.02 -6.16 -4.82
CA LEU A 261 11.62 -7.55 -5.03
C LEU A 261 12.63 -8.50 -4.40
N LEU A 262 13.93 -8.21 -4.53
CA LEU A 262 14.98 -8.99 -3.86
C LEU A 262 14.78 -9.00 -2.34
N ILE A 263 14.50 -7.84 -1.74
CA ILE A 263 14.24 -7.73 -0.30
C ILE A 263 13.01 -8.55 0.10
N ASN A 264 11.92 -8.46 -0.68
CA ASN A 264 10.69 -9.21 -0.38
C ASN A 264 10.87 -10.72 -0.58
N ILE A 265 11.67 -11.16 -1.54
CA ILE A 265 12.00 -12.58 -1.70
C ILE A 265 12.80 -13.07 -0.48
N LEU A 266 13.80 -12.31 -0.02
CA LEU A 266 14.57 -12.67 1.18
C LEU A 266 13.67 -12.77 2.42
N HIS A 267 12.78 -11.80 2.63
CA HIS A 267 11.82 -11.84 3.73
C HIS A 267 10.81 -12.99 3.61
N SER A 268 10.43 -13.34 2.38
CA SER A 268 9.56 -14.50 2.12
C SER A 268 10.24 -15.81 2.48
N ILE A 269 11.52 -15.94 2.13
CA ILE A 269 12.35 -17.10 2.50
C ILE A 269 12.43 -17.21 4.02
N GLU A 270 12.73 -16.11 4.72
CA GLU A 270 12.78 -16.07 6.19
C GLU A 270 11.45 -16.52 6.81
N THR A 271 10.34 -15.97 6.33
CA THR A 271 8.99 -16.28 6.83
C THR A 271 8.63 -17.75 6.69
N VAL A 272 8.97 -18.38 5.57
CA VAL A 272 8.68 -19.81 5.34
C VAL A 272 9.68 -20.72 6.05
N LEU A 273 10.95 -20.31 6.14
CA LEU A 273 12.01 -21.11 6.77
C LEU A 273 11.82 -21.23 8.28
N ILE A 274 11.37 -20.19 8.98
CA ILE A 274 11.26 -20.22 10.45
C ILE A 274 10.35 -21.39 10.92
N PRO A 275 9.06 -21.49 10.52
CA PRO A 275 8.22 -22.63 10.91
C PRO A 275 8.77 -23.97 10.42
N THR A 276 9.38 -24.00 9.23
CA THR A 276 9.95 -25.23 8.67
C THR A 276 11.10 -25.76 9.50
N MET A 277 11.99 -24.89 9.97
CA MET A 277 13.12 -25.25 10.81
C MET A 277 12.67 -25.65 12.22
N LEU A 278 11.63 -25.02 12.76
CA LEU A 278 11.00 -25.42 14.03
C LEU A 278 10.42 -26.84 13.92
N ARG A 279 9.70 -27.15 12.83
CA ARG A 279 9.22 -28.51 12.56
C ARG A 279 10.37 -29.51 12.44
N ARG A 280 11.46 -29.13 11.76
CA ARG A 280 12.67 -29.97 11.63
C ARG A 280 13.37 -30.22 12.96
N PHE A 281 13.28 -29.28 13.91
CA PHE A 281 13.81 -29.44 15.26
C PHE A 281 12.99 -30.41 16.13
N GLY A 282 11.77 -30.77 15.70
CA GLY A 282 10.92 -31.76 16.36
C GLY A 282 9.57 -31.22 16.84
N LEU A 283 9.27 -29.95 16.61
CA LEU A 283 7.95 -29.39 16.94
C LEU A 283 6.89 -29.92 15.97
N THR A 284 5.67 -30.13 16.46
CA THR A 284 4.53 -30.39 15.60
C THR A 284 4.22 -29.16 14.73
N THR A 285 3.45 -29.36 13.65
CA THR A 285 3.00 -28.27 12.78
C THR A 285 2.28 -27.16 13.55
N SER A 286 1.39 -27.53 14.49
CA SER A 286 0.62 -26.59 15.32
C SER A 286 1.52 -25.80 16.27
N GLU A 287 2.47 -26.46 16.95
CA GLU A 287 3.41 -25.79 17.85
C GLU A 287 4.33 -24.83 17.11
N ALA A 288 4.92 -25.26 15.98
CA ALA A 288 5.80 -24.41 15.17
C ALA A 288 5.09 -23.14 14.67
N LEU A 289 3.83 -23.27 14.21
CA LEU A 289 3.02 -22.15 13.77
C LEU A 289 2.59 -21.26 14.94
N SER A 290 2.30 -21.84 16.11
CA SER A 290 2.00 -21.09 17.32
C SER A 290 3.20 -20.27 17.78
N THR A 291 4.41 -20.84 17.79
CA THR A 291 5.64 -20.12 18.13
C THR A 291 5.95 -19.01 17.13
N TYR A 292 5.72 -19.24 15.84
CA TYR A 292 5.88 -18.21 14.82
C TYR A 292 4.79 -17.12 14.89
N GLY A 293 3.60 -17.48 15.35
CA GLY A 293 2.45 -16.59 15.44
C GLY A 293 2.57 -15.54 16.55
N ILE A 294 3.30 -15.85 17.63
CA ILE A 294 3.51 -14.99 18.81
C ILE A 294 4.54 -13.89 18.54
#